data_AF-A0A241W2L7-F1
#
_entry.id   AF-A0A241W2L7-F1
#
_cell.length_a   1.000
_cell.length_b   1.000
_cell.length_c   1.000
_cell.angle_alpha   90.00
_cell.angle_beta   90.00
_cell.angle_gamma   90.00
#
_symmetry.space_group_name_H-M   'P 1'
#
loop_
_entity.id
_entity.type
_entity.pdbx_description
1 polymer ?
#
loop_
_entity_poly.entity_id
_entity_poly.type
_entity_poly.pdbx_seq_one_letter_code
_entity_poly.pdbx_strand_id
1 'polypeptide(L)'
;MKDVIVKSNKLVEAIQTLTLSETRLVQLAIIDAREKGHGLSSQHPLELKAERYAKAFNVTLDASYSTLLEAEQNLFKRQFTITNDDGSPTKSRWIQDVNYQKGEGKILVTLTRVLIDHITRIDGFTQYFTQYHLEQTANFTSVYAIRLYELLAQWRTARHTPVFEINKFREQLGVGINEYSRVEAFKRRVLEPALLQINEFSDLTAKYTQQKKGRSISGFSFTLKVTNKEKELKDVTSSKQYKKMTDSQRFLFARKLAELSEMSKYSVGTESYDQFAIRIADMLKDEQKFVELYPCLLKVGYLEKSQIN
;
A
#
# COMPACT_ATOMS: atom_id res chain seq x y z
N MET A 1 -9.22 11.75 0.61
CA MET A 1 -8.18 11.74 1.66
C MET A 1 -7.00 10.93 1.14
N LYS A 2 -5.78 11.38 1.44
CA LYS A 2 -4.58 10.61 1.12
C LYS A 2 -4.27 9.83 2.39
N ASP A 3 -4.64 8.55 2.42
CA ASP A 3 -4.36 7.64 3.54
C ASP A 3 -2.83 7.48 3.67
N VAL A 4 -2.18 8.37 4.42
CA VAL A 4 -0.73 8.44 4.58
C VAL A 4 -0.34 7.96 5.97
N ILE A 5 0.48 6.91 6.01
CA ILE A 5 1.12 6.45 7.23
C ILE A 5 2.37 7.29 7.45
N VAL A 6 2.56 7.76 8.68
CA VAL A 6 3.78 8.46 9.08
C VAL A 6 4.28 7.90 10.40
N LYS A 7 5.54 7.46 10.40
CA LYS A 7 6.22 6.89 11.57
C LYS A 7 7.64 7.44 11.62
N SER A 8 8.15 7.73 12.80
CA SER A 8 9.58 8.03 12.93
C SER A 8 10.42 6.81 12.56
N ASN A 9 11.65 7.03 12.09
CA ASN A 9 12.55 5.94 11.71
C ASN A 9 12.86 5.02 12.91
N LYS A 10 12.96 5.58 14.12
CA LYS A 10 13.09 4.78 15.36
C LYS A 10 11.94 3.79 15.57
N LEU A 11 10.70 4.20 15.28
CA LEU A 11 9.54 3.32 15.37
C LEU A 11 9.49 2.31 14.21
N VAL A 12 9.90 2.71 13.01
CA VAL A 12 10.05 1.79 11.86
C VAL A 12 11.06 0.70 12.18
N GLU A 13 12.19 1.06 12.80
CA GLU A 13 13.27 0.17 13.20
C GLU A 13 13.03 -0.59 14.52
N ALA A 14 11.90 -0.36 15.18
CA ALA A 14 11.61 -0.99 16.46
C ALA A 14 11.50 -2.51 16.33
N ILE A 15 11.95 -3.23 17.37
CA ILE A 15 11.74 -4.67 17.50
C ILE A 15 10.29 -4.89 17.94
N GLN A 16 9.53 -5.63 17.15
CA GLN A 16 8.11 -5.87 17.41
C GLN A 16 7.62 -7.16 16.75
N THR A 17 6.52 -7.70 17.28
CA THR A 17 5.84 -8.87 16.70
C THR A 17 4.34 -8.60 16.67
N LEU A 18 3.85 -8.20 15.50
CA LEU A 18 2.43 -8.06 15.20
C LEU A 18 2.03 -9.07 14.14
N THR A 19 0.76 -9.48 14.15
CA THR A 19 0.16 -10.18 13.00
C THR A 19 -0.10 -9.19 11.86
N LEU A 20 -0.46 -9.70 10.68
CA LEU A 20 -0.86 -8.87 9.55
C LEU A 20 -2.05 -7.97 9.93
N SER A 21 -3.07 -8.56 10.54
CA SER A 21 -4.28 -7.87 10.97
C SER A 21 -4.01 -6.79 12.01
N GLU A 22 -3.19 -7.09 13.02
CA GLU A 22 -2.77 -6.11 14.04
C GLU A 22 -1.96 -4.96 13.41
N THR A 23 -1.04 -5.26 12.49
CA THR A 23 -0.23 -4.25 11.78
C THR A 23 -1.12 -3.30 10.99
N ARG A 24 -2.08 -3.86 10.25
CA ARG A 24 -3.07 -3.11 9.46
C ARG A 24 -3.95 -2.22 10.33
N LEU A 25 -4.39 -2.74 11.48
CA LEU A 25 -5.16 -1.96 12.44
C LEU A 25 -4.35 -0.79 13.01
N VAL A 26 -3.08 -1.01 13.36
CA VAL A 26 -2.16 0.06 13.79
C VAL A 26 -1.93 1.08 12.69
N GLN A 27 -1.76 0.67 11.42
CA GLN A 27 -1.64 1.60 10.29
C GLN A 27 -2.88 2.49 10.17
N LEU A 28 -4.09 1.92 10.24
CA LEU A 28 -5.32 2.69 10.24
C LEU A 28 -5.42 3.62 11.45
N ALA A 29 -5.02 3.17 12.64
CA ALA A 29 -5.01 4.00 13.83
C ALA A 29 -4.11 5.23 13.68
N ILE A 30 -2.93 5.05 13.09
CA ILE A 30 -2.00 6.15 12.83
C ILE A 30 -2.58 7.15 11.81
N ILE A 31 -3.18 6.65 10.73
CA ILE A 31 -3.82 7.49 9.70
C ILE A 31 -4.95 8.29 10.33
N ASP A 32 -5.93 7.60 10.92
CA ASP A 32 -7.13 8.21 11.46
C ASP A 32 -6.81 9.20 12.58
N ALA A 33 -5.86 8.88 13.47
CA ALA A 33 -5.48 9.79 14.54
C ALA A 33 -4.85 11.09 14.03
N ARG A 34 -4.02 10.98 12.98
CA ARG A 34 -3.37 12.14 12.36
C ARG A 34 -4.31 12.97 11.50
N GLU A 35 -5.21 12.34 10.74
CA GLU A 35 -6.16 13.05 9.88
C GLU A 35 -7.23 13.78 10.69
N LYS A 36 -7.69 13.17 11.79
CA LYS A 36 -8.74 13.75 12.64
C LYS A 36 -8.16 14.69 13.71
N GLY A 37 -6.89 14.56 14.08
CA GLY A 37 -6.32 15.23 15.25
C GLY A 37 -6.87 14.69 16.58
N HIS A 38 -7.60 13.57 16.55
CA HIS A 38 -8.17 12.86 17.71
C HIS A 38 -7.36 11.58 17.98
N GLY A 39 -7.41 11.03 19.20
CA GLY A 39 -6.63 9.81 19.51
C GLY A 39 -5.12 10.03 19.67
N LEU A 40 -4.68 11.30 19.60
CA LEU A 40 -3.29 11.73 19.84
C LEU A 40 -3.06 12.17 21.30
N SER A 41 -3.96 11.77 22.20
CA SER A 41 -3.87 12.00 23.64
C SER A 41 -4.27 10.72 24.35
N SER A 42 -3.62 10.42 25.47
CA SER A 42 -3.96 9.29 26.34
C SER A 42 -5.33 9.41 27.02
N GLN A 43 -6.04 10.52 26.85
CA GLN A 43 -7.35 10.75 27.47
C GLN A 43 -8.53 10.51 26.53
N HIS A 44 -8.29 10.47 25.21
CA HIS A 44 -9.35 10.42 24.21
C HIS A 44 -9.13 9.21 23.30
N PRO A 45 -9.88 8.11 23.49
CA PRO A 45 -9.76 6.94 22.64
C PRO A 45 -10.03 7.25 21.17
N LEU A 46 -9.31 6.55 20.29
CA LEU A 46 -9.52 6.55 18.86
C LEU A 46 -10.55 5.49 18.48
N GLU A 47 -11.55 5.88 17.69
CA GLU A 47 -12.54 4.95 17.15
C GLU A 47 -12.04 4.28 15.87
N LEU A 48 -11.99 2.95 15.87
CA LEU A 48 -11.66 2.12 14.71
C LEU A 48 -12.87 1.28 14.31
N LYS A 49 -13.36 1.47 13.09
CA LYS A 49 -14.55 0.79 12.56
C LYS A 49 -14.18 -0.39 11.66
N ALA A 50 -14.94 -1.49 11.77
CA ALA A 50 -14.83 -2.65 10.89
C ALA A 50 -15.04 -2.27 9.42
N GLU A 51 -15.96 -1.35 9.12
CA GLU A 51 -16.21 -0.86 7.75
C GLU A 51 -14.97 -0.18 7.13
N ARG A 52 -14.23 0.61 7.93
CA ARG A 52 -13.00 1.28 7.47
C ARG A 52 -11.92 0.24 7.17
N TYR A 53 -11.79 -0.78 8.01
CA TYR A 53 -10.88 -1.91 7.78
C TYR A 53 -11.25 -2.70 6.52
N ALA A 54 -12.52 -3.06 6.38
CA ALA A 54 -13.05 -3.79 5.22
C ALA A 54 -12.71 -3.07 3.91
N LYS A 55 -13.00 -1.75 3.86
CA LYS A 55 -12.73 -0.91 2.70
C LYS A 55 -11.24 -0.75 2.42
N ALA A 56 -10.42 -0.54 3.44
CA ALA A 56 -8.99 -0.29 3.28
C ALA A 56 -8.22 -1.50 2.77
N PHE A 57 -8.62 -2.72 3.16
CA PHE A 57 -7.90 -3.95 2.83
C PHE A 57 -8.66 -4.90 1.91
N ASN A 58 -9.79 -4.44 1.35
CA ASN A 58 -10.65 -5.20 0.45
C ASN A 58 -11.03 -6.58 1.00
N VAL A 59 -11.50 -6.61 2.25
CA VAL A 59 -11.98 -7.83 2.93
C VAL A 59 -13.45 -7.71 3.26
N THR A 60 -14.12 -8.83 3.54
CA THR A 60 -15.53 -8.82 3.93
C THR A 60 -15.73 -8.10 5.27
N LEU A 61 -16.92 -7.52 5.44
CA LEU A 61 -17.26 -6.83 6.68
C LEU A 61 -17.24 -7.80 7.88
N ASP A 62 -17.75 -9.02 7.70
CA ASP A 62 -17.74 -10.08 8.72
C ASP A 62 -16.33 -10.48 9.18
N ALA A 63 -15.40 -10.67 8.23
CA ALA A 63 -14.00 -10.93 8.54
C ALA A 63 -13.34 -9.73 9.27
N SER A 64 -13.78 -8.51 8.95
CA SER A 64 -13.30 -7.29 9.61
C SER A 64 -13.78 -7.21 11.06
N TYR A 65 -15.04 -7.57 11.35
CA TYR A 65 -15.55 -7.68 12.72
C TYR A 65 -14.72 -8.68 13.54
N SER A 66 -14.49 -9.88 12.99
CA SER A 66 -13.68 -10.91 13.63
C SER A 66 -12.25 -10.44 13.87
N THR A 67 -11.68 -9.71 12.92
CA THR A 67 -10.34 -9.10 13.05
C THR A 67 -10.27 -8.08 14.18
N LEU A 68 -11.27 -7.20 14.31
CA LEU A 68 -11.30 -6.20 15.39
C LEU A 68 -11.45 -6.86 16.76
N LEU A 69 -12.25 -7.92 16.86
CA LEU A 69 -12.39 -8.72 18.08
C LEU A 69 -11.09 -9.41 18.48
N GLU A 70 -10.41 -10.05 17.53
CA GLU A 70 -9.11 -10.69 17.79
C GLU A 70 -8.05 -9.64 18.19
N ALA A 71 -8.04 -8.50 17.50
CA ALA A 71 -7.11 -7.42 17.79
C ALA A 71 -7.37 -6.80 19.17
N GLU A 72 -8.62 -6.72 19.63
CA GLU A 72 -8.92 -6.31 21.01
C GLU A 72 -8.22 -7.22 22.03
N GLN A 73 -8.31 -8.54 21.85
CA GLN A 73 -7.72 -9.50 22.78
C GLN A 73 -6.19 -9.56 22.74
N ASN A 74 -5.60 -9.28 21.58
CA ASN A 74 -4.19 -9.50 21.32
C ASN A 74 -3.37 -8.21 21.30
N LEU A 75 -3.85 -7.12 20.68
CA LEU A 75 -3.09 -5.88 20.51
C LEU A 75 -2.71 -5.24 21.86
N PHE A 76 -3.56 -5.37 22.88
CA PHE A 76 -3.26 -4.92 24.25
C PHE A 76 -2.03 -5.60 24.85
N LYS A 77 -1.75 -6.85 24.46
CA LYS A 77 -0.60 -7.63 24.92
C LYS A 77 0.66 -7.37 24.10
N ARG A 78 0.54 -6.66 22.97
CA ARG A 78 1.66 -6.40 22.07
C ARG A 78 2.55 -5.28 22.59
N GLN A 79 3.84 -5.49 22.42
CA GLN A 79 4.87 -4.52 22.77
C GLN A 79 5.82 -4.31 21.60
N PHE A 80 6.54 -3.19 21.66
CA PHE A 80 7.67 -2.90 20.80
C PHE A 80 8.84 -2.37 21.64
N THR A 81 10.05 -2.50 21.11
CA THR A 81 11.28 -1.98 21.73
C THR A 81 11.96 -1.01 20.77
N ILE A 82 12.21 0.21 21.25
CA ILE A 82 12.98 1.23 20.53
C ILE A 82 14.35 1.38 21.19
N THR A 83 15.39 1.52 20.38
CA THR A 83 16.72 1.93 20.84
C THR A 83 16.80 3.45 20.89
N ASN A 84 17.15 4.00 22.05
CA ASN A 84 17.37 5.42 22.27
C ASN A 84 18.75 5.87 21.77
N ASP A 85 19.00 7.18 21.73
CA ASP A 85 20.27 7.73 21.21
C ASP A 85 21.47 7.38 22.10
N ASP A 86 21.24 7.14 23.40
CA ASP A 86 22.24 6.63 24.35
C ASP A 86 22.44 5.10 24.26
N GLY A 87 21.76 4.44 23.32
CA GLY A 87 21.79 2.98 23.14
C GLY A 87 20.87 2.20 24.08
N SER A 88 20.21 2.86 25.04
CA SER A 88 19.30 2.18 25.98
C SER A 88 18.00 1.72 25.29
N PRO A 89 17.44 0.55 25.67
CA PRO A 89 16.17 0.10 25.12
C PRO A 89 14.99 0.67 25.91
N THR A 90 13.99 1.19 25.20
CA THR A 90 12.67 1.52 25.76
C THR A 90 11.64 0.52 25.26
N LYS A 91 11.02 -0.21 26.18
CA LYS A 91 9.89 -1.12 25.89
C LYS A 91 8.58 -0.40 26.14
N SER A 92 7.67 -0.46 25.18
CA SER A 92 6.34 0.12 25.31
C SER A 92 5.27 -0.75 24.65
N ARG A 93 4.03 -0.59 25.07
CA ARG A 93 2.87 -1.21 24.41
C ARG A 93 2.44 -0.38 23.22
N TRP A 94 1.71 -1.00 22.29
CA TRP A 94 1.07 -0.28 21.19
C TRP A 94 -0.10 0.57 21.68
N ILE A 95 -0.90 0.01 22.58
CA ILE A 95 -2.09 0.65 23.14
C ILE A 95 -2.09 0.57 24.68
N GLN A 96 -2.72 1.55 25.30
CA GLN A 96 -2.93 1.64 26.75
C GLN A 96 -4.15 0.85 27.18
N ASP A 97 -5.22 0.97 26.41
CA ASP A 97 -6.50 0.29 26.62
C ASP A 97 -7.20 0.08 25.27
N VAL A 98 -8.13 -0.88 25.29
CA VAL A 98 -9.05 -1.16 24.20
C VAL A 98 -10.41 -1.49 24.79
N ASN A 99 -11.46 -1.01 24.13
CA ASN A 99 -12.85 -1.28 24.48
C ASN A 99 -13.61 -1.69 23.22
N TYR A 100 -14.12 -2.91 23.20
CA TYR A 100 -15.03 -3.37 22.15
C TYR A 100 -16.49 -3.06 22.52
N GLN A 101 -17.14 -2.25 21.69
CA GLN A 101 -18.56 -1.93 21.86
C GLN A 101 -19.41 -2.91 21.04
N LYS A 102 -19.92 -3.92 21.73
CA LYS A 102 -20.71 -5.01 21.11
C LYS A 102 -21.89 -4.45 20.32
N GLY A 103 -21.98 -4.83 19.05
CA GLY A 103 -23.07 -4.44 18.15
C GLY A 103 -22.84 -3.11 17.40
N GLU A 104 -21.80 -2.35 17.73
CA GLU A 104 -21.49 -1.08 17.05
C GLU A 104 -20.44 -1.21 15.93
N GLY A 105 -19.82 -2.38 15.79
CA GLY A 105 -18.81 -2.63 14.75
C GLY A 105 -17.57 -1.79 14.81
N LYS A 106 -17.19 -1.44 16.04
CA LYS A 106 -16.03 -0.62 16.32
C LYS A 106 -15.35 -1.02 17.63
N ILE A 107 -14.09 -0.69 17.71
CA ILE A 107 -13.32 -0.68 18.95
C ILE A 107 -12.86 0.75 19.24
N LEU A 108 -12.75 1.09 20.52
CA LEU A 108 -12.08 2.29 20.99
C LEU A 108 -10.69 1.88 21.47
N VAL A 109 -9.64 2.54 20.98
CA VAL A 109 -8.25 2.26 21.38
C VAL A 109 -7.56 3.52 21.84
N THR A 110 -6.81 3.44 22.93
CA THR A 110 -5.97 4.56 23.39
C THR A 110 -4.52 4.26 23.05
N LEU A 111 -3.88 5.08 22.21
CA LEU A 111 -2.48 4.90 21.83
C LEU A 111 -1.56 5.24 23.02
N THR A 112 -0.43 4.54 23.16
CA THR A 112 0.54 4.90 24.20
C THR A 112 1.23 6.22 23.92
N ARG A 113 1.64 6.94 24.97
CA ARG A 113 2.46 8.16 24.88
C ARG A 113 3.66 7.97 23.94
N VAL A 114 4.37 6.85 24.08
CA VAL A 114 5.55 6.54 23.25
C VAL A 114 5.16 6.44 21.78
N LEU A 115 4.09 5.71 21.45
CA LEU A 115 3.62 5.64 20.07
C LEU A 115 3.21 7.01 19.51
N ILE A 116 2.47 7.81 20.30
CA ILE A 116 2.05 9.17 19.93
C ILE A 116 3.27 10.05 19.60
N ASP A 117 4.29 10.06 20.46
CA ASP A 117 5.53 10.83 20.25
C ASP A 117 6.16 10.46 18.88
N HIS A 118 6.18 9.17 18.54
CA HIS A 118 6.77 8.65 17.31
C HIS A 118 5.92 8.79 16.04
N ILE A 119 4.69 9.32 16.12
CA ILE A 119 3.81 9.56 14.96
C ILE A 119 3.36 11.02 14.82
N THR A 120 3.57 11.87 15.84
CA THR A 120 3.12 13.28 15.84
C THR A 120 4.26 14.30 15.79
N ARG A 121 5.37 14.04 16.48
CA ARG A 121 6.44 15.03 16.66
C ARG A 121 7.34 15.12 15.44
N ILE A 122 6.85 15.76 14.38
CA ILE A 122 7.64 16.08 13.20
C ILE A 122 8.45 17.36 13.48
N ASP A 123 9.35 17.31 14.47
CA ASP A 123 10.37 18.33 14.63
C ASP A 123 11.54 17.96 13.70
N GLY A 124 11.50 18.46 12.47
CA GLY A 124 12.41 18.13 11.36
C GLY A 124 13.90 18.39 11.58
N PHE A 125 14.35 18.63 12.81
CA PHE A 125 15.73 18.84 13.22
C PHE A 125 16.29 17.70 14.08
N THR A 126 15.44 16.90 14.75
CA THR A 126 15.90 15.85 15.70
C THR A 126 15.50 14.44 15.29
N GLN A 127 14.37 14.28 14.59
CA GLN A 127 13.79 12.98 14.31
C GLN A 127 13.39 12.82 12.84
N TYR A 128 14.01 11.85 12.17
CA TYR A 128 13.64 11.50 10.79
C TYR A 128 12.38 10.64 10.75
N PHE A 129 11.54 10.88 9.75
CA PHE A 129 10.27 10.18 9.54
C PHE A 129 10.22 9.47 8.21
N THR A 130 9.58 8.31 8.22
CA THR A 130 9.18 7.55 7.04
C THR A 130 7.70 7.77 6.80
N GLN A 131 7.36 8.12 5.57
CA GLN A 131 5.99 8.35 5.13
C GLN A 131 5.69 7.56 3.85
N TYR A 132 4.50 6.99 3.77
CA TYR A 132 4.03 6.26 2.59
C TYR A 132 2.50 6.17 2.56
N HIS A 133 1.94 5.95 1.37
CA HIS A 133 0.49 5.74 1.21
C HIS A 133 0.09 4.32 1.61
N LEU A 134 -1.06 4.16 2.26
CA LEU A 134 -1.56 2.85 2.71
C LEU A 134 -1.63 1.82 1.58
N GLU A 135 -2.03 2.28 0.39
CA GLU A 135 -2.11 1.46 -0.84
C GLU A 135 -0.82 0.67 -1.12
N GLN A 136 0.35 1.20 -0.74
CA GLN A 136 1.65 0.58 -0.99
C GLN A 136 1.85 -0.71 -0.20
N THR A 137 1.05 -0.92 0.85
CA THR A 137 1.13 -2.08 1.74
C THR A 137 -0.20 -2.81 1.90
N ALA A 138 -1.32 -2.21 1.46
CA ALA A 138 -2.67 -2.73 1.67
C ALA A 138 -2.85 -4.14 1.10
N ASN A 139 -2.28 -4.39 -0.09
CA ASN A 139 -2.37 -5.67 -0.80
C ASN A 139 -1.36 -6.72 -0.34
N PHE A 140 -0.47 -6.40 0.60
CA PHE A 140 0.48 -7.39 1.12
C PHE A 140 -0.24 -8.43 1.98
N THR A 141 0.09 -9.70 1.75
CA THR A 141 -0.43 -10.86 2.50
C THR A 141 0.52 -11.32 3.60
N SER A 142 1.74 -10.79 3.64
CA SER A 142 2.74 -11.11 4.66
C SER A 142 3.06 -9.89 5.51
N VAL A 143 3.05 -10.06 6.83
CA VAL A 143 3.54 -9.01 7.75
C VAL A 143 5.01 -8.69 7.50
N TYR A 144 5.81 -9.69 7.10
CA TYR A 144 7.21 -9.50 6.74
C TYR A 144 7.38 -8.57 5.54
N ALA A 145 6.45 -8.61 4.57
CA ALA A 145 6.45 -7.69 3.44
C ALA A 145 6.22 -6.24 3.88
N ILE A 146 5.26 -6.01 4.79
CA ILE A 146 5.01 -4.67 5.36
C ILE A 146 6.25 -4.19 6.11
N ARG A 147 6.80 -5.00 7.01
CA ARG A 147 7.98 -4.63 7.81
C ARG A 147 9.20 -4.33 6.94
N LEU A 148 9.46 -5.18 5.95
CA LEU A 148 10.55 -4.96 5.00
C LEU A 148 10.33 -3.67 4.21
N TYR A 149 9.14 -3.45 3.67
CA TYR A 149 8.82 -2.23 2.93
C TYR A 149 9.07 -0.98 3.77
N GLU A 150 8.61 -0.95 5.03
CA GLU A 150 8.85 0.19 5.93
C GLU A 150 10.34 0.44 6.16
N LEU A 151 11.12 -0.62 6.41
CA LEU A 151 12.58 -0.53 6.60
C LEU A 151 13.30 -0.03 5.34
N LEU A 152 12.78 -0.31 4.15
CA LEU A 152 13.36 0.16 2.88
C LEU A 152 12.89 1.57 2.49
N ALA A 153 11.64 1.92 2.80
CA ALA A 153 11.03 3.20 2.43
C ALA A 153 11.77 4.40 3.03
N GLN A 154 12.37 4.26 4.21
CA GLN A 154 13.21 5.29 4.82
C GLN A 154 14.45 5.65 3.95
N TRP A 155 14.91 4.71 3.11
CA TRP A 155 16.09 4.87 2.24
C TRP A 155 15.71 5.20 0.78
N ARG A 156 14.43 5.51 0.50
CA ARG A 156 13.94 5.74 -0.86
C ARG A 156 14.73 6.81 -1.63
N THR A 157 15.19 7.85 -0.92
CA THR A 157 15.97 8.95 -1.51
C THR A 157 17.41 8.55 -1.78
N ALA A 158 18.03 7.81 -0.86
CA ALA A 158 19.41 7.34 -0.97
C ALA A 158 19.58 6.22 -2.01
N ARG A 159 18.49 5.51 -2.35
CA ARG A 159 18.44 4.39 -3.30
C ARG A 159 19.24 3.15 -2.89
N HIS A 160 19.99 3.23 -1.80
CA HIS A 160 20.73 2.14 -1.21
C HIS A 160 20.58 2.17 0.31
N THR A 161 20.54 0.99 0.93
CA THR A 161 20.49 0.86 2.39
C THR A 161 21.89 0.61 2.95
N PRO A 162 22.13 0.94 4.24
CA PRO A 162 23.23 0.35 4.97
C PRO A 162 23.06 -1.18 5.04
N VAL A 163 24.10 -1.86 5.53
CA VAL A 163 24.04 -3.29 5.81
C VAL A 163 23.16 -3.50 7.04
N PHE A 164 22.03 -4.17 6.86
CA PHE A 164 21.25 -4.71 7.96
C PHE A 164 21.95 -5.96 8.49
N GLU A 165 22.47 -5.89 9.71
CA GLU A 165 23.04 -7.04 10.41
C GLU A 165 21.98 -8.13 10.61
N ILE A 166 22.33 -9.38 10.32
CA ILE A 166 21.37 -10.49 10.20
C ILE A 166 20.47 -10.67 11.43
N ASN A 167 21.02 -10.60 12.65
CA ASN A 167 20.25 -10.87 13.86
C ASN A 167 19.29 -9.72 14.15
N LYS A 168 19.77 -8.48 14.16
CA LYS A 168 18.93 -7.28 14.32
C LYS A 168 17.87 -7.21 13.23
N PHE A 169 18.22 -7.52 11.98
CA PHE A 169 17.28 -7.46 10.86
C PHE A 169 16.11 -8.43 11.02
N ARG A 170 16.39 -9.66 11.49
CA ARG A 170 15.36 -10.67 11.78
C ARG A 170 14.39 -10.19 12.86
N GLU A 171 14.92 -9.59 13.93
CA GLU A 171 14.11 -9.03 15.01
C GLU A 171 13.24 -7.86 14.54
N GLN A 172 13.78 -6.97 13.69
CA GLN A 172 13.04 -5.84 13.11
C GLN A 172 11.90 -6.27 12.18
N LEU A 173 12.10 -7.38 11.46
CA LEU A 173 11.06 -8.04 10.66
C LEU A 173 10.03 -8.78 11.53
N GLY A 174 10.28 -8.95 12.82
CA GLY A 174 9.40 -9.68 13.74
C GLY A 174 9.53 -11.20 13.65
N VAL A 175 10.63 -11.71 13.12
CA VAL A 175 10.92 -13.15 13.08
C VAL A 175 11.30 -13.62 14.48
N GLY A 176 10.69 -14.69 14.97
CA GLY A 176 11.00 -15.24 16.29
C GLY A 176 12.45 -15.69 16.41
N ILE A 177 13.02 -15.64 17.63
CA ILE A 177 14.43 -15.98 17.93
C ILE A 177 14.84 -17.33 17.30
N ASN A 178 13.97 -18.33 17.36
CA ASN A 178 14.23 -19.69 16.85
C ASN A 178 13.59 -19.99 15.49
N GLU A 179 12.82 -19.05 14.92
CA GLU A 179 12.09 -19.26 13.68
C GLU A 179 13.01 -19.07 12.47
N TYR A 180 13.06 -20.02 11.53
CA TYR A 180 13.96 -19.95 10.38
C TYR A 180 15.44 -19.69 10.77
N SER A 181 15.95 -20.39 11.78
CA SER A 181 17.31 -20.19 12.31
C SER A 181 18.41 -20.30 11.25
N ARG A 182 18.22 -21.13 10.22
CA ARG A 182 19.12 -21.20 9.06
C ARG A 182 18.88 -20.01 8.14
N VAL A 183 19.95 -19.33 7.73
CA VAL A 183 19.87 -18.18 6.81
C VAL A 183 19.19 -18.54 5.48
N GLU A 184 19.38 -19.77 4.98
CA GLU A 184 18.64 -20.27 3.81
C GLU A 184 17.13 -20.27 4.04
N ALA A 185 16.67 -20.78 5.19
CA ALA A 185 15.26 -20.83 5.53
C ALA A 185 14.69 -19.41 5.70
N PHE A 186 15.44 -18.51 6.34
CA PHE A 186 15.07 -17.10 6.47
C PHE A 186 14.88 -16.45 5.09
N LYS A 187 15.81 -16.66 4.16
CA LYS A 187 15.66 -16.12 2.80
C LYS A 187 14.41 -16.63 2.11
N ARG A 188 14.26 -17.96 2.07
CA ARG A 188 13.17 -18.62 1.35
C ARG A 188 11.78 -18.34 1.93
N ARG A 189 11.67 -18.20 3.26
CA ARG A 189 10.37 -18.08 3.95
C ARG A 189 9.99 -16.65 4.32
N VAL A 190 10.97 -15.75 4.44
CA VAL A 190 10.76 -14.36 4.91
C VAL A 190 11.18 -13.37 3.84
N LEU A 191 12.47 -13.33 3.51
CA LEU A 191 13.03 -12.23 2.71
C LEU A 191 12.54 -12.25 1.26
N GLU A 192 12.61 -13.39 0.59
CA GLU A 192 12.26 -13.52 -0.83
C GLU A 192 10.76 -13.35 -1.07
N PRO A 193 9.86 -14.00 -0.29
CA PRO A 193 8.41 -13.73 -0.41
C PRO A 193 8.05 -12.26 -0.14
N ALA A 194 8.70 -11.63 0.85
CA ALA A 194 8.48 -10.21 1.15
C ALA A 194 8.91 -9.31 -0.02
N LEU A 195 10.08 -9.55 -0.59
CA LEU A 195 10.57 -8.79 -1.74
C LEU A 195 9.70 -8.95 -2.99
N LEU A 196 9.17 -10.15 -3.24
CA LEU A 196 8.25 -10.39 -4.35
C LEU A 196 7.02 -9.49 -4.23
N GLN A 197 6.39 -9.46 -3.05
CA GLN A 197 5.21 -8.61 -2.80
C GLN A 197 5.53 -7.12 -2.94
N ILE A 198 6.67 -6.67 -2.41
CA ILE A 198 7.12 -5.28 -2.54
C ILE A 198 7.23 -4.88 -4.01
N ASN A 199 7.96 -5.67 -4.79
CA ASN A 199 8.19 -5.40 -6.21
C ASN A 199 6.88 -5.43 -7.02
N GLU A 200 5.94 -6.31 -6.66
CA GLU A 200 4.68 -6.50 -7.37
C GLU A 200 3.63 -5.44 -7.02
N PHE A 201 3.46 -5.06 -5.75
CA PHE A 201 2.32 -4.24 -5.32
C PHE A 201 2.67 -2.82 -4.87
N SER A 202 3.94 -2.49 -4.63
CA SER A 202 4.33 -1.15 -4.12
C SER A 202 5.01 -0.26 -5.16
N ASP A 203 5.20 1.00 -4.81
CA ASP A 203 5.98 2.02 -5.52
C ASP A 203 7.49 1.82 -5.41
N LEU A 204 7.95 0.77 -4.74
CA LEU A 204 9.35 0.40 -4.61
C LEU A 204 9.64 -0.93 -5.27
N THR A 205 10.74 -0.96 -6.03
CA THR A 205 11.42 -2.19 -6.45
C THR A 205 12.72 -2.31 -5.70
N ALA A 206 12.98 -3.46 -5.08
CA ALA A 206 14.18 -3.73 -4.30
C ALA A 206 14.89 -5.01 -4.75
N LYS A 207 16.23 -4.96 -4.71
CA LYS A 207 17.10 -6.12 -4.88
C LYS A 207 18.10 -6.17 -3.72
N TYR A 208 18.35 -7.36 -3.18
CA TYR A 208 19.27 -7.54 -2.07
C TYR A 208 20.64 -8.03 -2.52
N THR A 209 21.67 -7.66 -1.77
CA THR A 209 23.02 -8.21 -1.84
C THR A 209 23.37 -8.81 -0.48
N GLN A 210 23.93 -10.02 -0.49
CA GLN A 210 24.37 -10.70 0.72
C GLN A 210 25.78 -10.25 1.08
N GLN A 211 25.95 -9.82 2.33
CA GLN A 211 27.25 -9.51 2.89
C GLN A 211 27.76 -10.72 3.67
N LYS A 212 29.02 -11.11 3.42
CA LYS A 212 29.64 -12.30 4.04
C LYS A 212 30.80 -11.90 4.93
N LYS A 213 30.96 -12.63 6.03
CA LYS A 213 32.15 -12.60 6.88
C LYS A 213 32.74 -14.02 6.92
N GLY A 214 33.70 -14.28 6.04
CA GLY A 214 34.17 -15.65 5.79
C GLY A 214 33.08 -16.52 5.16
N ARG A 215 32.73 -17.63 5.81
CA ARG A 215 31.70 -18.57 5.32
C ARG A 215 30.28 -18.18 5.73
N SER A 216 30.11 -17.33 6.74
CA SER A 216 28.79 -16.92 7.22
C SER A 216 28.30 -15.65 6.53
N ILE A 217 26.98 -15.52 6.41
CA ILE A 217 26.31 -14.30 5.97
C ILE A 217 26.17 -13.40 7.21
N SER A 218 26.74 -12.20 7.15
CA SER A 218 26.70 -11.21 8.25
C SER A 218 25.52 -10.26 8.13
N GLY A 219 24.94 -10.09 6.93
CA GLY A 219 23.83 -9.17 6.73
C GLY A 219 23.41 -9.02 5.28
N PHE A 220 22.49 -8.08 5.06
CA PHE A 220 21.94 -7.76 3.74
C PHE A 220 21.95 -6.25 3.51
N SER A 221 22.28 -5.85 2.28
CA SER A 221 22.09 -4.48 1.80
C SER A 221 21.14 -4.50 0.60
N PHE A 222 20.41 -3.41 0.38
CA PHE A 222 19.41 -3.33 -0.68
C PHE A 222 19.69 -2.18 -1.63
N THR A 223 19.44 -2.42 -2.91
CA THR A 223 19.34 -1.39 -3.95
C THR A 223 17.88 -1.18 -4.29
N LEU A 224 17.45 0.07 -4.31
CA LEU A 224 16.07 0.49 -4.44
C LEU A 224 15.86 1.26 -5.75
N LYS A 225 14.74 0.99 -6.39
CA LYS A 225 14.21 1.76 -7.50
C LYS A 225 12.77 2.19 -7.20
N VAL A 226 12.55 3.49 -7.10
CA VAL A 226 11.20 4.06 -7.05
C VAL A 226 10.57 3.89 -8.42
N THR A 227 9.43 3.22 -8.43
CA THR A 227 8.59 2.92 -9.59
C THR A 227 7.32 3.73 -9.46
N ASN A 228 7.11 4.69 -10.36
CA ASN A 228 5.85 5.41 -10.43
C ASN A 228 4.81 4.53 -11.13
N LYS A 229 4.16 3.63 -10.39
CA LYS A 229 3.13 2.73 -10.95
C LYS A 229 1.90 3.47 -11.49
N GLU A 230 1.69 4.73 -11.09
CA GLU A 230 0.69 5.61 -11.72
C GLU A 230 0.96 5.88 -13.22
N LYS A 231 2.20 5.74 -13.70
CA LYS A 231 2.53 5.84 -15.13
C LYS A 231 2.47 4.49 -15.86
N GLU A 232 2.81 3.38 -15.20
CA GLU A 232 2.88 2.06 -15.87
C GLU A 232 1.51 1.42 -16.15
N LEU A 233 0.47 1.73 -15.36
CA LEU A 233 -0.91 1.31 -15.67
C LEU A 233 -1.47 1.96 -16.94
N LYS A 234 -0.90 3.10 -17.39
CA LYS A 234 -1.28 3.75 -18.66
C LYS A 234 -0.49 3.20 -19.85
N ASP A 235 0.78 2.84 -19.66
CA ASP A 235 1.65 2.38 -20.76
C ASP A 235 1.43 0.90 -21.18
N VAL A 236 1.03 0.02 -20.25
CA VAL A 236 0.78 -1.40 -20.57
C VAL A 236 -0.58 -1.60 -21.25
N THR A 237 -1.59 -0.77 -20.94
CA THR A 237 -2.92 -0.83 -21.58
C THR A 237 -2.90 -0.17 -22.96
N SER A 238 -2.11 0.89 -23.14
CA SER A 238 -2.02 1.59 -24.44
C SER A 238 -1.36 0.75 -25.53
N SER A 239 -0.34 -0.06 -25.20
CA SER A 239 0.47 -0.75 -26.20
C SER A 239 -0.08 -2.11 -26.69
N LYS A 240 -1.12 -2.67 -26.07
CA LYS A 240 -1.71 -3.97 -26.47
C LYS A 240 -3.14 -3.91 -27.04
N GLN A 241 -3.87 -2.80 -26.89
CA GLN A 241 -5.28 -2.68 -27.28
C GLN A 241 -5.51 -1.93 -28.61
N TYR A 242 -4.50 -1.29 -29.19
CA TYR A 242 -4.67 -0.61 -30.47
C TYR A 242 -4.57 -1.58 -31.65
N LYS A 243 -5.73 -2.03 -32.14
CA LYS A 243 -5.84 -2.72 -33.44
C LYS A 243 -6.62 -1.83 -34.41
N LYS A 244 -5.98 -1.46 -35.51
CA LYS A 244 -6.56 -0.56 -36.53
C LYS A 244 -7.89 -1.13 -37.06
N MET A 245 -8.98 -0.43 -36.80
CA MET A 245 -10.32 -0.75 -37.31
C MET A 245 -10.40 -0.50 -38.82
N THR A 246 -11.27 -1.22 -39.53
CA THR A 246 -11.62 -0.82 -40.91
C THR A 246 -12.44 0.46 -40.91
N ASP A 247 -12.43 1.21 -42.01
CA ASP A 247 -13.18 2.46 -42.12
C ASP A 247 -14.67 2.24 -41.83
N SER A 248 -15.27 1.16 -42.35
CA SER A 248 -16.67 0.82 -42.09
C SER A 248 -16.97 0.54 -40.62
N GLN A 249 -16.07 -0.16 -39.91
CA GLN A 249 -16.23 -0.40 -38.46
C GLN A 249 -16.10 0.92 -37.69
N ARG A 250 -15.13 1.75 -38.05
CA ARG A 250 -14.87 3.02 -37.37
C ARG A 250 -16.09 3.95 -37.46
N PHE A 251 -16.68 4.11 -38.64
CA PHE A 251 -17.90 4.92 -38.81
C PHE A 251 -19.13 4.31 -38.14
N LEU A 252 -19.26 2.98 -38.14
CA LEU A 252 -20.36 2.30 -37.44
C LEU A 252 -20.34 2.59 -35.93
N PHE A 253 -19.18 2.42 -35.29
CA PHE A 253 -19.05 2.65 -33.85
C PHE A 253 -19.04 4.14 -33.52
N ALA A 254 -18.50 5.00 -34.38
CA ALA A 254 -18.56 6.43 -34.17
C ALA A 254 -19.98 6.99 -34.15
N ARG A 255 -20.89 6.47 -35.00
CA ARG A 255 -22.33 6.82 -34.94
C ARG A 255 -22.96 6.40 -33.62
N LYS A 256 -22.71 5.17 -33.18
CA LYS A 256 -23.22 4.70 -31.87
C LYS A 256 -22.66 5.50 -30.70
N LEU A 257 -21.39 5.91 -30.78
CA LEU A 257 -20.76 6.73 -29.74
C LEU A 257 -21.33 8.15 -29.72
N ALA A 258 -21.67 8.74 -30.87
CA ALA A 258 -22.23 10.08 -30.94
C ALA A 258 -23.54 10.22 -30.13
N GLU A 259 -24.29 9.13 -29.99
CA GLU A 259 -25.56 9.06 -29.25
C GLU A 259 -25.38 8.84 -27.73
N LEU A 260 -24.17 8.54 -27.25
CA LEU A 260 -23.92 8.34 -25.82
C LEU A 260 -23.85 9.67 -25.06
N SER A 261 -24.54 9.73 -23.91
CA SER A 261 -24.53 10.88 -23.01
C SER A 261 -23.12 11.27 -22.54
N GLU A 262 -22.24 10.29 -22.37
CA GLU A 262 -20.86 10.45 -21.92
C GLU A 262 -19.93 11.04 -23.00
N MET A 263 -20.36 11.01 -24.26
CA MET A 263 -19.62 11.58 -25.38
C MET A 263 -19.92 13.07 -25.59
N SER A 264 -20.94 13.63 -24.91
CA SER A 264 -21.31 15.05 -24.97
C SER A 264 -20.14 16.01 -24.70
N LYS A 265 -19.18 15.64 -23.83
CA LYS A 265 -17.97 16.43 -23.55
C LYS A 265 -17.05 16.63 -24.76
N TYR A 266 -17.12 15.75 -25.75
CA TYR A 266 -16.36 15.90 -26.99
C TYR A 266 -17.13 16.68 -28.03
N SER A 267 -18.43 16.92 -27.83
CA SER A 267 -19.25 17.68 -28.76
C SER A 267 -18.87 19.16 -28.77
N VAL A 268 -18.94 19.81 -29.93
CA VAL A 268 -18.57 21.22 -30.11
C VAL A 268 -19.75 22.00 -30.69
N GLY A 269 -20.25 22.97 -29.92
CA GLY A 269 -21.29 23.90 -30.35
C GLY A 269 -22.67 23.25 -30.55
N THR A 270 -23.35 23.62 -31.63
CA THR A 270 -24.67 23.09 -32.05
C THR A 270 -24.55 22.09 -33.21
N GLU A 271 -23.51 21.26 -33.20
CA GLU A 271 -23.29 20.28 -34.28
C GLU A 271 -24.36 19.18 -34.26
N SER A 272 -24.67 18.61 -35.44
CA SER A 272 -25.57 17.46 -35.53
C SER A 272 -24.87 16.17 -35.10
N TYR A 273 -25.64 15.16 -34.69
CA TYR A 273 -25.11 13.83 -34.36
C TYR A 273 -24.28 13.20 -35.49
N ASP A 274 -24.65 13.46 -36.75
CA ASP A 274 -23.90 12.98 -37.91
C ASP A 274 -22.54 13.67 -38.06
N GLN A 275 -22.48 14.98 -37.84
CA GLN A 275 -21.22 15.74 -37.86
C GLN A 275 -20.31 15.31 -36.71
N PHE A 276 -20.89 15.08 -35.53
CA PHE A 276 -20.16 14.59 -34.37
C PHE A 276 -19.61 13.19 -34.59
N ALA A 277 -20.40 12.29 -35.21
CA ALA A 277 -19.96 10.93 -35.55
C ALA A 277 -18.78 10.92 -36.53
N ILE A 278 -18.73 11.80 -37.53
CA ILE A 278 -17.58 11.91 -38.44
C ILE A 278 -16.31 12.27 -37.66
N ARG A 279 -16.43 13.21 -36.72
CA ARG A 279 -15.30 13.66 -35.90
C ARG A 279 -14.82 12.59 -34.92
N ILE A 280 -15.73 11.83 -34.30
CA ILE A 280 -15.37 10.67 -33.50
C ILE A 280 -14.67 9.62 -34.37
N ALA A 281 -15.13 9.40 -35.60
CA ALA A 281 -14.48 8.47 -36.52
C ALA A 281 -13.04 8.90 -36.84
N ASP A 282 -12.75 10.20 -36.91
CA ASP A 282 -11.37 10.68 -37.05
C ASP A 282 -10.56 10.55 -35.75
N MET A 283 -11.16 10.79 -34.58
CA MET A 283 -10.52 10.56 -33.28
C MET A 283 -10.09 9.10 -33.10
N LEU A 284 -10.90 8.14 -33.58
CA LEU A 284 -10.58 6.71 -33.50
C LEU A 284 -9.40 6.28 -34.40
N LYS A 285 -8.82 7.18 -35.21
CA LYS A 285 -7.55 6.93 -35.95
C LYS A 285 -6.31 7.17 -35.09
N ASP A 286 -6.43 7.96 -34.04
CA ASP A 286 -5.34 8.26 -33.10
C ASP A 286 -5.32 7.19 -32.01
N GLU A 287 -4.16 6.59 -31.77
CA GLU A 287 -3.97 5.51 -30.81
C GLU A 287 -4.30 5.93 -29.38
N GLN A 288 -3.93 7.16 -28.98
CA GLN A 288 -4.21 7.67 -27.65
C GLN A 288 -5.71 7.94 -27.47
N LYS A 289 -6.35 8.49 -28.49
CA LYS A 289 -7.80 8.73 -28.50
C LYS A 289 -8.60 7.44 -28.57
N PHE A 290 -8.12 6.44 -29.29
CA PHE A 290 -8.74 5.12 -29.33
C PHE A 290 -8.76 4.47 -27.95
N VAL A 291 -7.63 4.50 -27.23
CA VAL A 291 -7.54 3.98 -25.86
C VAL A 291 -8.44 4.77 -24.90
N GLU A 292 -8.49 6.09 -25.03
CA GLU A 292 -9.38 6.96 -24.25
C GLU A 292 -10.87 6.62 -24.46
N LEU A 293 -11.25 6.27 -25.69
CA LEU A 293 -12.63 5.96 -26.07
C LEU A 293 -12.98 4.46 -25.96
N TYR A 294 -12.00 3.59 -25.68
CA TYR A 294 -12.18 2.15 -25.59
C TYR A 294 -13.26 1.70 -24.60
N PRO A 295 -13.37 2.28 -23.38
CA PRO A 295 -14.47 1.94 -22.47
C PRO A 295 -15.85 2.26 -23.04
N CYS A 296 -15.95 3.32 -23.86
CA CYS A 296 -17.20 3.68 -24.53
C CYS A 296 -17.48 2.76 -25.71
N LEU A 297 -16.44 2.32 -26.44
CA LEU A 297 -16.55 1.34 -27.52
C LEU A 297 -17.11 0.01 -27.01
N LEU A 298 -16.69 -0.46 -25.84
CA LEU A 298 -17.25 -1.67 -25.22
C LEU A 298 -18.76 -1.55 -24.94
N LYS A 299 -19.21 -0.38 -24.45
CA LYS A 299 -20.63 -0.12 -24.19
C LYS A 299 -21.51 -0.20 -25.44
N VAL A 300 -20.97 0.20 -26.60
CA VAL A 300 -21.68 0.16 -27.89
C VAL A 300 -21.50 -1.17 -28.66
N GLY A 301 -20.92 -2.17 -27.98
CA GLY A 301 -20.80 -3.55 -28.47
C GLY A 301 -19.57 -3.81 -29.35
N TYR A 302 -18.49 -3.05 -29.17
CA TYR A 302 -17.21 -3.38 -29.78
C TYR A 302 -16.61 -4.61 -29.09
N LEU A 303 -16.39 -5.70 -29.83
CA LEU A 303 -15.74 -6.92 -29.35
C LEU A 303 -14.47 -7.15 -30.16
N GLU A 304 -13.34 -7.34 -29.48
CA GLU A 304 -12.12 -7.77 -30.16
C GLU A 304 -12.28 -9.22 -30.63
N LYS A 305 -11.88 -9.50 -31.89
CA LYS A 305 -11.89 -10.86 -32.47
C LYS A 305 -11.05 -11.88 -31.70
N SER A 306 -10.27 -11.47 -30.70
CA SER A 306 -9.54 -12.34 -29.76
C SER A 306 -10.42 -12.98 -28.69
N GLN A 307 -11.68 -12.56 -28.54
CA GLN A 307 -12.64 -13.13 -27.58
C GLN A 307 -13.70 -14.04 -28.23
N ILE A 308 -13.53 -14.36 -29.51
CA ILE A 308 -14.30 -15.40 -30.20
C ILE A 308 -13.34 -16.54 -30.53
N ASN A 309 -12.99 -17.30 -29.49
CA ASN A 309 -12.55 -18.71 -29.50
C ASN A 309 -12.27 -19.16 -28.07
#